data_AF-A0A849TSU2-F1
#
_entry.id   AF-A0A849TSU2-F1
#
_cell.length_a   1.000
_cell.length_b   1.000
_cell.length_c   1.000
_cell.angle_alpha   90.00
_cell.angle_beta   90.00
_cell.angle_gamma   90.00
#
_symmetry.space_group_name_H-M   'P 1'
#
loop_
_entity.id
_entity.type
_entity.pdbx_description
1 polymer ?
#
loop_
_entity_poly.entity_id
_entity_poly.type
_entity_poly.pdbx_seq_one_letter_code
_entity_poly.pdbx_strand_id
1 'polypeptide(L)'
;MGSDRRFGCRILVAAALAAAMFPVSLVHAALLPLDTVVVGNAGNLPDPLTGRGSVAYTYHITNTEVTNAQYVSFLYTVDPTGSNPHDVYNPDMTNATG
;
A
#
# COMPACT_ATOMS: atom_id res chain seq x y z
N MET A 1 -17.07 45.25 -63.15
CA MET A 1 -17.19 43.77 -63.19
C MET A 1 -16.60 43.24 -61.90
N GLY A 2 -17.30 42.73 -60.90
CA GLY A 2 -18.57 42.01 -60.91
C GLY A 2 -18.29 40.50 -60.87
N SER A 3 -18.66 39.87 -59.75
CA SER A 3 -18.59 38.43 -59.40
C SER A 3 -17.28 38.00 -58.69
N ASP A 4 -17.24 37.26 -57.57
CA ASP A 4 -18.24 36.39 -56.97
C ASP A 4 -18.22 36.35 -55.42
N ARG A 5 -19.40 36.04 -54.89
CA ARG A 5 -19.72 35.78 -53.49
C ARG A 5 -19.37 34.32 -53.14
N ARG A 6 -19.40 34.01 -51.83
CA ARG A 6 -19.58 32.67 -51.21
C ARG A 6 -18.30 31.88 -50.93
N PHE A 7 -17.65 32.06 -49.78
CA PHE A 7 -17.07 30.96 -48.98
C PHE A 7 -16.92 31.38 -47.51
N GLY A 8 -18.00 31.88 -46.91
CA GLY A 8 -18.16 31.78 -45.47
C GLY A 8 -18.78 30.43 -45.16
N CYS A 9 -18.02 29.49 -44.61
CA CYS A 9 -18.48 28.38 -43.76
C CYS A 9 -17.28 27.46 -43.50
N ARG A 10 -16.99 27.18 -42.21
CA ARG A 10 -15.99 26.20 -41.71
C ARG A 10 -14.56 26.74 -41.90
N ILE A 11 -13.80 27.09 -40.87
CA ILE A 11 -13.36 26.21 -39.79
C ILE A 11 -13.17 27.10 -38.56
N LEU A 12 -14.22 27.22 -37.74
CA LEU A 12 -14.03 27.40 -36.32
C LEU A 12 -14.16 26.00 -35.71
N VAL A 13 -13.44 25.78 -34.60
CA VAL A 13 -13.46 24.62 -33.71
C VAL A 13 -12.47 23.51 -34.07
N ALA A 14 -11.33 23.48 -33.36
CA ALA A 14 -10.90 22.34 -32.51
C ALA A 14 -9.37 22.35 -32.32
N ALA A 15 -8.87 23.12 -31.36
CA ALA A 15 -7.52 22.91 -30.81
C ALA A 15 -7.48 23.36 -29.35
N ALA A 16 -8.37 22.82 -28.53
CA ALA A 16 -8.35 23.01 -27.08
C ALA A 16 -8.80 21.72 -26.41
N LEU A 17 -7.83 20.89 -26.04
CA LEU A 17 -7.76 20.01 -24.85
C LEU A 17 -6.79 18.87 -25.14
N ALA A 18 -5.48 19.14 -25.02
CA ALA A 18 -4.55 18.10 -24.59
C ALA A 18 -4.28 18.36 -23.09
N ALA A 19 -5.32 18.20 -22.27
CA ALA A 19 -5.13 18.18 -20.83
C ALA A 19 -4.40 16.87 -20.51
N ALA A 20 -3.17 17.00 -20.01
CA ALA A 20 -2.32 15.89 -19.61
C ALA A 20 -3.09 14.96 -18.65
N MET A 21 -3.45 13.77 -19.13
CA MET A 21 -3.88 12.67 -18.27
C MET A 21 -2.63 12.17 -17.55
N PHE A 22 -2.31 12.78 -16.42
CA PHE A 22 -1.42 12.15 -15.45
C PHE A 22 -2.14 10.91 -14.93
N PRO A 23 -1.59 9.69 -15.10
CA PRO A 23 -2.17 8.52 -14.46
C PRO A 23 -2.09 8.76 -12.94
N VAL A 24 -3.23 8.95 -12.31
CA VAL A 24 -3.34 8.90 -10.86
C VAL A 24 -3.14 7.43 -10.49
N SER A 25 -1.94 7.08 -10.05
CA SER A 25 -1.71 5.76 -9.46
C SER A 25 -2.59 5.65 -8.22
N LEU A 26 -3.63 4.82 -8.31
CA LEU A 26 -4.40 4.39 -7.15
C LEU A 26 -3.44 3.62 -6.24
N VAL A 27 -3.03 4.24 -5.13
CA VAL A 27 -2.36 3.53 -4.04
C VAL A 27 -3.41 2.57 -3.46
N HIS A 28 -3.35 1.31 -3.87
CA HIS A 28 -4.19 0.26 -3.28
C HIS A 28 -3.54 -0.15 -1.96
N ALA A 29 -4.03 0.39 -0.85
CA ALA A 29 -3.69 -0.15 0.46
C ALA A 29 -4.38 -1.51 0.57
N ALA A 30 -3.63 -2.59 0.37
CA ALA A 30 -4.12 -3.91 0.73
C ALA A 30 -4.33 -3.92 2.25
N LEU A 31 -5.59 -3.93 2.68
CA LEU A 31 -5.90 -4.28 4.05
C LEU A 31 -5.46 -5.73 4.23
N LEU A 32 -4.44 -5.94 5.06
CA LEU A 32 -4.05 -7.26 5.55
C LEU A 32 -4.81 -7.48 6.86
N PRO A 33 -6.02 -8.08 6.84
CA PRO A 33 -6.74 -8.34 8.07
C PRO A 33 -5.93 -9.33 8.90
N LEU A 34 -5.39 -8.83 10.01
CA LEU A 34 -4.78 -9.64 11.06
C LEU A 34 -5.79 -9.75 12.19
N ASP A 35 -6.10 -10.98 12.60
CA ASP A 35 -6.85 -11.17 13.85
C ASP A 35 -5.96 -10.77 15.02
N THR A 36 -6.46 -9.87 15.86
CA THR A 36 -5.70 -9.36 17.00
C THR A 36 -6.53 -9.42 18.27
N VAL A 37 -5.83 -9.63 19.38
CA VAL A 37 -6.40 -9.61 20.73
C VAL A 37 -5.81 -8.46 21.53
N VAL A 38 -6.59 -7.95 22.47
CA VAL A 38 -6.18 -6.88 23.38
C VAL A 38 -5.34 -7.45 24.52
N VAL A 39 -4.16 -6.88 24.76
CA VAL A 39 -3.38 -7.06 25.98
C VAL A 39 -3.69 -5.89 26.92
N GLY A 40 -4.54 -6.14 27.92
CA GLY A 40 -5.21 -5.09 28.70
C GLY A 40 -4.67 -4.80 30.11
N ASN A 41 -3.60 -5.45 30.57
CA ASN A 41 -3.04 -5.24 31.92
C ASN A 41 -2.03 -4.08 31.95
N ALA A 42 -2.46 -2.88 31.55
CA ALA A 42 -1.61 -1.69 31.58
C ALA A 42 -1.18 -1.36 33.01
N GLY A 43 0.09 -1.05 33.20
CA GLY A 43 0.70 -0.81 34.51
C GLY A 43 0.98 -2.09 35.31
N ASN A 44 1.13 -3.24 34.64
CA ASN A 44 1.50 -4.49 35.32
C ASN A 44 2.82 -4.32 36.10
N LEU A 45 2.92 -5.00 37.24
CA LEU A 45 4.16 -5.02 38.01
C LEU A 45 5.30 -5.63 37.17
N PRO A 46 6.52 -5.08 37.27
CA PRO A 46 7.68 -5.70 36.65
C PRO A 46 8.04 -7.01 37.37
N ASP A 47 8.87 -7.82 36.72
CA ASP A 47 9.53 -8.97 37.35
C ASP A 47 10.28 -8.53 38.63
N PRO A 48 10.02 -9.17 39.80
CA PRO A 48 10.58 -8.70 41.07
C PRO A 48 12.11 -8.81 41.20
N LEU A 49 12.75 -9.69 40.42
CA LEU A 49 14.19 -9.93 40.52
C LEU A 49 14.98 -8.98 39.61
N THR A 50 14.43 -8.67 38.43
CA THR A 50 15.10 -7.89 37.38
C THR A 50 14.56 -6.48 37.20
N GLY A 51 13.35 -6.20 37.70
CA GLY A 51 12.68 -4.91 37.53
C GLY A 51 12.19 -4.64 36.10
N ARG A 52 12.03 -5.67 35.26
CA ARG A 52 11.69 -5.54 33.82
C ARG A 52 10.31 -6.08 33.48
N GLY A 53 9.75 -5.67 32.33
CA GLY A 53 8.52 -6.24 31.78
C GLY A 53 7.22 -5.52 32.15
N SER A 54 7.28 -4.35 32.79
CA SER A 54 6.10 -3.49 32.96
C SER A 54 5.77 -2.77 31.66
N VAL A 55 4.48 -2.74 31.29
CA VAL A 55 3.97 -2.06 30.09
C VAL A 55 2.90 -1.06 30.52
N ALA A 56 3.07 0.21 30.19
CA ALA A 56 2.23 1.30 30.69
C ALA A 56 0.92 1.51 29.92
N TYR A 57 0.67 0.76 28.84
CA TYR A 57 -0.47 0.97 27.96
C TYR A 57 -1.03 -0.34 27.41
N THR A 58 -2.32 -0.31 27.07
CA THR A 58 -3.01 -1.39 26.36
C THR A 58 -2.56 -1.41 24.91
N TYR A 59 -2.35 -2.61 24.35
CA TYR A 59 -2.00 -2.78 22.95
C TYR A 59 -2.69 -4.01 22.35
N HIS A 60 -2.66 -4.11 21.03
CA HIS A 60 -3.13 -5.29 20.31
C HIS A 60 -1.92 -6.12 19.85
N ILE A 61 -2.07 -7.45 19.91
CA ILE A 61 -1.12 -8.40 19.35
C ILE A 61 -1.86 -9.40 18.47
N THR A 62 -1.21 -9.92 17.44
CA THR A 62 -1.81 -10.96 16.60
C THR A 62 -2.14 -12.19 17.43
N ASN A 63 -3.34 -12.73 17.24
CA ASN A 63 -3.79 -13.92 17.96
C ASN A 63 -2.99 -15.17 17.55
N THR A 64 -2.56 -15.20 16.29
CA THR A 64 -1.70 -16.24 15.71
C THR A 64 -0.45 -15.62 15.10
N GLU A 65 0.47 -16.47 14.67
CA GLU A 65 1.59 -16.06 13.81
C GLU A 65 1.09 -15.52 12.46
N VAL A 66 1.91 -14.69 11.82
CA VAL A 66 1.67 -14.22 10.45
C VAL A 66 1.94 -15.38 9.50
N THR A 67 0.94 -15.74 8.70
CA THR A 67 1.07 -16.83 7.72
C THR A 67 1.90 -16.41 6.52
N ASN A 68 2.53 -17.38 5.83
CA ASN A 68 3.22 -17.13 4.56
C ASN A 68 2.31 -16.44 3.53
N ALA A 69 1.02 -16.77 3.48
CA ALA A 69 0.07 -16.13 2.57
C ALA A 69 -0.16 -14.64 2.89
N GLN A 70 -0.25 -14.27 4.17
CA GLN A 70 -0.35 -12.87 4.60
C GLN A 70 0.95 -12.12 4.29
N TYR A 71 2.11 -12.73 4.53
CA TYR A 71 3.40 -12.12 4.20
C TYR A 71 3.59 -11.91 2.70
N VAL A 72 3.21 -12.88 1.87
CA VAL A 72 3.23 -12.73 0.40
C VAL A 72 2.29 -11.61 -0.06
N SER A 73 1.12 -11.46 0.57
CA SER A 73 0.19 -10.37 0.26
C SER A 73 0.77 -8.99 0.60
N PHE A 74 1.52 -8.89 1.70
CA PHE A 74 2.32 -7.71 2.02
C PHE A 74 3.36 -7.43 0.94
N LEU A 75 4.18 -8.42 0.56
CA LEU A 75 5.22 -8.26 -0.45
C LEU A 75 4.68 -7.76 -1.80
N TYR A 76 3.58 -8.34 -2.29
CA TYR A 76 2.93 -7.88 -3.52
C TYR A 76 2.41 -6.43 -3.44
N THR A 77 2.14 -5.94 -2.23
CA THR A 77 1.66 -4.58 -2.02
C THR A 77 2.81 -3.58 -2.00
N VAL A 78 3.91 -3.90 -1.31
CA VAL A 78 5.05 -2.97 -1.13
C VAL A 78 6.07 -3.03 -2.27
N ASP A 79 6.16 -4.16 -2.97
CA ASP A 79 6.96 -4.31 -4.17
C ASP A 79 6.22 -5.17 -5.22
N PRO A 80 5.28 -4.55 -5.96
CA PRO A 80 4.53 -5.24 -7.00
C PRO A 80 5.40 -5.74 -8.16
N THR A 81 6.63 -5.25 -8.28
CA THR A 81 7.56 -5.57 -9.40
C THR A 81 8.55 -6.67 -9.07
N GLY A 82 8.72 -6.99 -7.78
CA GLY A 82 9.76 -7.93 -7.32
C GLY A 82 11.19 -7.40 -7.47
N SER A 83 11.39 -6.09 -7.60
CA SER A 83 12.73 -5.48 -7.70
C SER A 83 13.47 -5.37 -6.35
N ASN A 84 12.76 -5.68 -5.25
CA ASN A 84 13.17 -5.64 -3.85
C ASN A 84 13.88 -4.35 -3.42
N PRO A 85 13.34 -3.14 -3.74
CA PRO A 85 14.00 -1.88 -3.39
C PRO A 85 13.99 -1.57 -1.88
N HIS A 86 13.21 -2.32 -1.10
CA HIS A 86 13.05 -2.14 0.34
C HIS A 86 13.78 -3.21 1.17
N ASP A 87 14.51 -4.13 0.54
CA ASP A 87 15.20 -5.26 1.18
C ASP A 87 14.29 -6.08 2.13
N VAL A 88 12.99 -6.13 1.80
CA VAL A 88 11.97 -6.87 2.57
C VAL A 88 11.87 -8.34 2.14
N TYR A 89 12.45 -8.70 1.00
CA TYR A 89 12.49 -10.06 0.50
C TYR A 89 13.91 -10.66 0.60
N ASN A 90 14.05 -11.81 1.25
CA ASN A 90 15.25 -12.65 1.20
C ASN A 90 15.07 -13.76 0.14
N PRO A 91 15.98 -13.91 -0.85
CA PRO A 91 15.96 -14.98 -1.84
C PRO A 91 15.83 -16.41 -1.29
N ASP A 92 16.34 -16.69 -0.09
CA ASP A 92 16.23 -18.01 0.54
C ASP A 92 14.76 -18.40 0.84
N MET A 93 13.84 -17.43 0.90
CA MET A 93 12.42 -17.69 1.12
C MET A 93 11.75 -18.43 -0.05
N THR A 94 12.31 -18.36 -1.27
CA THR A 94 11.81 -19.15 -2.41
C THR A 94 12.13 -20.63 -2.26
N ASN A 95 13.20 -20.97 -1.53
CA ASN A 95 13.68 -22.33 -1.37
C ASN A 95 13.21 -22.98 -0.05
N ALA A 96 12.33 -22.31 0.70
CA ALA A 96 11.73 -22.87 1.91
C ALA A 96 10.72 -23.97 1.53
N THR A 97 11.23 -25.17 1.29
CA THR A 97 10.41 -26.39 1.32
C THR A 97 10.09 -26.67 2.78
N GLY A 98 8.85 -26.39 3.19
CA GLY A 98 8.34 -26.74 4.52
C GLY A 98 8.31 -28.24 4.79
#